data_AF-A0A3C1N924-F1
#
_entry.id   AF-A0A3C1N924-F1
#
_cell.length_a   1.000
_cell.length_b   1.000
_cell.length_c   1.000
_cell.angle_alpha   90.00
_cell.angle_beta   90.00
_cell.angle_gamma   90.00
#
_symmetry.space_group_name_H-M   'P 1'
#
loop_
_entity.id
_entity.type
_entity.pdbx_description
1 polymer ?
#
loop_
_entity_poly.entity_id
_entity_poly.type
_entity_poly.pdbx_seq_one_letter_code
_entity_poly.pdbx_strand_id
1 'polypeptide(L)'
;IAFYGSTRTYLPVLALHGWEDLGSTLHQMSRQGLWSKMAAEVPDHVVDEFSIIAPPDELIPRVRERFQGQTDTIALDLSLLPDENDVHKLVAEVQDIDSQFKQFSKSW
;
A
#
# COMPACT_ATOMS: atom_id res chain seq x y z
N ILE A 1 -6.82 2.26 -5.84
CA ILE A 1 -6.04 1.71 -6.98
C ILE A 1 -6.55 2.24 -8.32
N ALA A 2 -7.83 2.08 -8.67
CA ALA A 2 -8.38 2.56 -9.96
C ALA A 2 -8.06 4.04 -10.28
N PHE A 3 -8.22 4.95 -9.30
CA PHE A 3 -7.86 6.37 -9.45
C PHE A 3 -6.36 6.56 -9.73
N TYR A 4 -5.50 5.90 -8.96
CA TYR A 4 -4.04 5.91 -9.18
C TYR A 4 -3.71 5.44 -10.60
N GLY A 5 -4.25 4.28 -11.02
CA GLY A 5 -4.02 3.73 -12.35
C GLY A 5 -4.57 4.57 -13.50
N SER A 6 -5.55 5.44 -13.25
CA SER A 6 -6.10 6.36 -14.26
C SER A 6 -5.21 7.57 -14.57
N THR A 7 -4.16 7.80 -13.77
CA THR A 7 -3.26 8.96 -13.92
C THR A 7 -2.13 8.64 -14.88
N ARG A 8 -2.01 9.42 -15.95
CA ARG A 8 -1.04 9.18 -17.04
C ARG A 8 0.42 9.07 -16.56
N THR A 9 0.81 9.86 -15.55
CA THR A 9 2.16 9.83 -14.98
C THR A 9 2.47 8.52 -14.26
N TYR A 10 1.47 7.76 -13.82
CA TYR A 10 1.66 6.48 -13.14
C TYR A 10 1.58 5.27 -14.07
N LEU A 11 1.26 5.45 -15.36
CA LEU A 11 1.21 4.36 -16.34
C LEU A 11 2.49 3.51 -16.40
N PRO A 12 3.72 4.07 -16.28
CA PRO A 12 4.93 3.25 -16.25
C PRO A 12 4.97 2.22 -15.12
N VAL A 13 4.31 2.48 -13.99
CA VAL A 13 4.23 1.50 -12.88
C VAL A 13 3.38 0.31 -13.30
N LEU A 14 2.24 0.53 -13.96
CA LEU A 14 1.41 -0.57 -14.48
C LEU A 14 2.13 -1.35 -15.60
N ALA A 15 2.90 -0.67 -16.44
CA ALA A 15 3.66 -1.29 -17.53
C ALA A 15 4.71 -2.29 -17.01
N LEU A 16 5.30 -2.06 -15.82
CA LEU A 16 6.21 -3.03 -15.19
C LEU A 16 5.56 -4.39 -14.94
N HIS A 17 4.23 -4.43 -14.83
CA HIS A 17 3.43 -5.64 -14.61
C HIS A 17 2.66 -6.11 -15.86
N GLY A 18 2.83 -5.44 -17.01
CA GLY A 18 2.09 -5.76 -18.24
C GLY A 18 0.62 -5.31 -18.23
N TRP A 19 0.28 -4.26 -17.45
CA TRP A 19 -1.09 -3.76 -17.25
C TRP A 19 -1.37 -2.43 -17.97
N GLU A 20 -0.69 -2.15 -19.08
CA GLU A 20 -0.85 -0.92 -19.85
C GLU A 20 -2.29 -0.71 -20.35
N ASP A 21 -2.95 -1.79 -20.77
CA ASP A 21 -4.34 -1.75 -21.25
C ASP A 21 -5.32 -1.41 -20.13
N LEU A 22 -5.06 -1.92 -18.91
CA LEU A 22 -5.83 -1.55 -17.72
C LEU A 22 -5.66 -0.06 -17.42
N GLY A 23 -4.41 0.45 -17.41
CA GLY A 23 -4.14 1.88 -17.20
C GLY A 23 -4.82 2.76 -18.25
N SER A 24 -4.81 2.34 -19.52
CA SER A 24 -5.46 3.05 -20.62
C SER A 24 -6.99 3.10 -20.46
N THR A 25 -7.60 1.96 -20.10
CA THR A 25 -9.04 1.86 -19.81
C THR A 25 -9.44 2.77 -18.65
N LEU A 26 -8.72 2.71 -17.52
CA LEU A 26 -8.97 3.54 -16.35
C LEU A 26 -8.81 5.03 -16.67
N HIS A 27 -7.80 5.41 -17.45
CA HIS A 27 -7.59 6.79 -17.89
C HIS A 27 -8.74 7.30 -18.76
N GLN A 28 -9.27 6.47 -19.66
CA GLN A 28 -10.43 6.84 -20.47
C GLN A 28 -11.68 7.03 -19.60
N MET A 29 -11.95 6.11 -18.67
CA MET A 29 -13.11 6.19 -17.78
C MET A 29 -13.08 7.42 -16.87
N SER A 30 -11.90 7.79 -16.36
CA SER A 30 -11.73 8.99 -15.52
C SER A 30 -12.10 10.27 -16.28
N ARG A 31 -11.67 10.39 -17.55
CA ARG A 31 -12.03 11.50 -18.43
C ARG A 31 -13.53 11.56 -18.77
N GLN A 32 -14.20 10.41 -18.74
CA GLN A 32 -15.65 10.30 -18.95
C GLN A 32 -16.46 10.50 -17.66
N GLY A 33 -15.80 10.72 -16.51
CA GLY A 33 -16.46 10.89 -15.22
C GLY A 33 -17.07 9.61 -14.65
N LEU A 34 -16.67 8.44 -15.14
CA LEU A 34 -17.21 7.12 -14.74
C LEU A 34 -16.61 6.61 -13.42
N TRP A 35 -16.36 7.50 -12.46
CA TRP A 35 -15.60 7.24 -11.23
C TRP A 35 -16.12 6.04 -10.43
N SER A 36 -17.44 5.91 -10.29
CA SER A 36 -18.08 4.81 -9.54
C SER A 36 -17.96 3.44 -10.20
N LYS A 37 -17.64 3.38 -11.50
CA LYS A 37 -17.49 2.12 -12.25
C LYS A 37 -16.05 1.65 -12.35
N MET A 38 -15.08 2.56 -12.23
CA MET A 38 -13.66 2.22 -12.46
C MET A 38 -13.13 1.15 -11.52
N ALA A 39 -13.65 1.05 -10.30
CA ALA A 39 -13.21 0.03 -9.35
C ALA A 39 -13.47 -1.40 -9.85
N ALA A 40 -14.55 -1.62 -10.63
CA ALA A 40 -14.90 -2.93 -11.16
C ALA A 40 -13.94 -3.41 -12.28
N GLU A 41 -13.19 -2.50 -12.89
CA GLU A 41 -12.18 -2.84 -13.90
C GLU A 41 -10.85 -3.32 -13.28
N VAL A 42 -10.66 -3.15 -11.96
CA VAL A 42 -9.42 -3.54 -11.28
C VAL A 42 -9.54 -4.99 -10.80
N PRO A 43 -8.80 -5.95 -11.39
CA PRO A 43 -8.84 -7.34 -10.94
C PRO A 43 -8.20 -7.51 -9.56
N ASP A 44 -8.60 -8.54 -8.82
CA ASP A 44 -8.10 -8.81 -7.46
C ASP A 44 -6.58 -8.93 -7.39
N HIS A 45 -5.95 -9.60 -8.37
CA HIS A 45 -4.48 -9.73 -8.39
C HIS A 45 -3.74 -8.37 -8.52
N VAL A 46 -4.37 -7.36 -9.13
CA VAL A 46 -3.82 -5.99 -9.17
C VAL A 46 -4.00 -5.35 -7.80
N VAL A 47 -5.10 -5.63 -7.11
CA VAL A 47 -5.30 -5.16 -5.73
C VAL A 47 -4.23 -5.74 -4.80
N ASP A 48 -3.99 -7.05 -4.89
CA ASP A 48 -3.00 -7.78 -4.10
C ASP A 48 -1.57 -7.28 -4.35
N GLU A 49 -1.25 -6.80 -5.55
CA GLU A 49 0.08 -6.25 -5.84
C GLU A 49 0.31 -4.90 -5.16
N PHE A 50 -0.73 -4.07 -5.01
CA PHE A 50 -0.59 -2.73 -4.43
C PHE A 50 -1.03 -2.65 -2.96
N SER A 51 -1.43 -3.76 -2.35
CA SER A 51 -1.93 -3.75 -0.98
C SER A 51 -1.49 -4.99 -0.20
N ILE A 52 -1.54 -4.87 1.12
CA ILE A 52 -1.43 -6.02 2.02
C ILE A 52 -2.81 -6.21 2.62
N ILE A 53 -3.44 -7.34 2.34
CA ILE A 53 -4.75 -7.72 2.83
C ILE A 53 -4.58 -8.98 3.66
N ALA A 54 -4.89 -8.89 4.95
CA ALA A 54 -4.73 -9.99 5.87
C ALA A 54 -5.66 -9.83 7.08
N PRO A 55 -6.04 -10.94 7.75
CA PRO A 55 -6.56 -10.89 9.11
C PRO A 55 -5.63 -10.12 10.06
N PRO A 56 -6.14 -9.53 11.15
CA PRO A 56 -5.33 -8.72 12.07
C PRO A 56 -4.08 -9.45 12.61
N ASP A 57 -4.19 -10.74 12.91
CA ASP A 57 -3.11 -11.59 13.41
C ASP A 57 -2.07 -11.98 12.34
N GLU A 58 -2.38 -11.82 11.06
CA GLU A 58 -1.48 -12.09 9.94
C GLU A 58 -0.89 -10.80 9.33
N LEU A 59 -1.39 -9.62 9.68
CA LEU A 59 -1.01 -8.36 9.06
C LEU A 59 0.49 -8.08 9.19
N ILE A 60 1.04 -8.11 10.41
CA ILE A 60 2.47 -7.84 10.64
C ILE A 60 3.38 -8.87 9.97
N PRO A 61 3.12 -10.19 10.05
CA PRO A 61 3.84 -11.17 9.25
C PRO A 61 3.91 -10.81 7.75
N ARG A 62 2.79 -10.40 7.13
CA ARG A 62 2.75 -10.00 5.71
C ARG A 62 3.47 -8.70 5.42
N VAL A 63 3.38 -7.71 6.31
CA VAL A 63 4.15 -6.45 6.21
C VAL A 63 5.64 -6.75 6.26
N ARG A 64 6.07 -7.61 7.18
CA ARG A 64 7.48 -8.05 7.29
C ARG A 64 7.92 -8.75 6.01
N GLU A 65 7.16 -9.71 5.50
CA GLU A 65 7.45 -10.40 4.25
C GLU A 65 7.68 -9.42 3.09
N ARG A 66 6.79 -8.43 2.92
CA ARG A 66 6.83 -7.50 1.80
C ARG A 66 7.88 -6.39 1.93
N PHE A 67 8.18 -5.93 3.15
CA PHE A 67 8.90 -4.66 3.35
C PHE A 67 10.16 -4.73 4.22
N GLN A 68 10.43 -5.84 4.92
CA GLN A 68 11.63 -5.94 5.76
C GLN A 68 12.90 -5.63 4.94
N GLY A 69 13.76 -4.76 5.48
CA GLY A 69 15.01 -4.34 4.85
C GLY A 69 14.87 -3.46 3.60
N GLN A 70 13.64 -3.15 3.16
CA GLN A 70 13.36 -2.32 1.97
C GLN A 70 12.84 -0.92 2.31
N THR A 71 12.14 -0.78 3.44
CA THR A 71 11.67 0.52 3.94
C THR A 71 12.10 0.72 5.38
N ASP A 72 12.29 1.99 5.73
CA ASP A 72 12.63 2.44 7.06
C ASP A 72 11.44 3.11 7.77
N THR A 73 10.32 3.29 7.07
CA THR A 73 9.14 4.00 7.59
C THR A 73 7.86 3.37 7.09
N ILE A 74 6.93 3.16 8.01
CA ILE A 74 5.56 2.70 7.76
C ILE A 74 4.61 3.75 8.34
N ALA A 75 3.74 4.30 7.50
CA ALA A 75 2.69 5.22 7.92
C ALA A 75 1.43 4.42 8.25
N LEU A 76 0.90 4.60 9.46
CA LEU A 76 -0.29 3.92 9.94
C LEU A 76 -1.34 4.95 10.36
N ASP A 77 -2.58 4.72 9.95
CA ASP A 77 -3.72 5.41 10.53
C ASP A 77 -4.21 4.63 11.75
N LEU A 78 -3.89 5.15 12.94
CA LEU A 78 -4.22 4.52 14.22
C LEU A 78 -5.63 4.89 14.70
N SER A 79 -6.33 5.81 14.03
CA SER A 79 -7.67 6.26 14.43
C SER A 79 -8.74 5.17 14.35
N LEU A 80 -8.44 4.09 13.63
CA LEU A 80 -9.31 2.93 13.47
C LEU A 80 -9.20 1.92 14.64
N LEU A 81 -8.20 2.06 15.52
CA LEU A 81 -8.01 1.20 16.68
C LEU A 81 -8.70 1.82 17.90
N PRO A 82 -9.70 1.14 18.50
CA PRO A 82 -10.50 1.71 19.58
C PRO A 82 -9.79 1.68 20.95
N ASP A 83 -8.76 0.84 21.12
CA ASP A 83 -8.06 0.62 22.40
C ASP A 83 -6.57 1.04 22.30
N GLU A 84 -6.08 1.77 23.30
CA GLU A 84 -4.68 2.23 23.37
C GLU A 84 -3.69 1.05 23.44
N ASN A 85 -4.05 -0.07 24.06
CA ASN A 85 -3.21 -1.26 24.14
C ASN A 85 -3.01 -1.90 22.77
N ASP A 86 -4.05 -1.91 21.93
CA ASP A 86 -3.95 -2.42 20.55
C ASP A 86 -3.01 -1.53 19.72
N VAL A 87 -3.08 -0.21 19.91
CA VAL A 87 -2.14 0.74 19.31
C VAL A 87 -0.71 0.46 19.77
N HIS A 88 -0.48 0.35 21.07
CA HIS A 88 0.86 0.09 21.61
C HIS A 88 1.44 -1.23 21.11
N LYS A 89 0.62 -2.28 21.07
CA LYS A 89 1.01 -3.59 20.54
C LYS A 89 1.38 -3.49 19.06
N LEU A 90 0.53 -2.87 18.23
CA LEU A 90 0.79 -2.72 16.80
C LEU A 90 2.08 -1.93 16.54
N VAL A 91 2.28 -0.82 17.25
CA VAL A 91 3.50 0.00 17.11
C VAL A 91 4.74 -0.81 17.48
N ALA A 92 4.70 -1.57 18.58
CA ALA A 92 5.82 -2.42 18.99
C ALA A 92 6.13 -3.50 17.93
N GLU A 93 5.11 -4.15 17.39
CA GLU A 93 5.25 -5.17 16.34
C GLU A 93 5.82 -4.60 15.03
N VAL A 94 5.47 -3.36 14.67
CA VAL A 94 6.00 -2.67 13.49
C VAL A 94 7.44 -2.21 13.70
N GLN A 95 7.79 -1.75 14.90
CA GLN A 95 9.17 -1.37 15.25
C GLN A 95 10.15 -2.55 15.26
N ASP A 96 9.64 -3.78 15.41
CA ASP A 96 10.42 -5.01 15.33
C ASP A 96 10.76 -5.43 13.87
N ILE A 97 10.12 -4.83 12.87
CA ILE A 97 10.42 -5.11 11.46
C ILE A 97 11.82 -4.57 11.12
N ASP A 98 12.67 -5.41 10.53
CA ASP A 98 14.03 -5.00 10.18
C ASP A 98 14.03 -3.88 9.14
N SER A 99 14.96 -2.94 9.33
CA SER A 99 15.05 -1.64 8.65
C SER A 99 16.52 -1.23 8.59
N GLN A 100 16.95 -0.61 7.49
CA GLN A 100 18.34 -0.17 7.32
C GLN A 100 18.65 1.02 8.24
N PHE A 101 17.68 1.91 8.41
CA PHE A 101 17.78 3.04 9.32
C PHE A 101 17.46 2.62 10.76
N LYS A 102 18.44 2.77 11.67
CA LYS A 102 18.25 2.44 13.09
C LYS A 102 17.99 3.66 13.98
N GLN A 103 18.72 4.75 13.77
CA GLN A 103 18.56 6.02 14.49
C GLN A 103 19.43 7.11 13.85
N PHE A 104 19.07 8.38 14.06
CA PHE A 104 20.00 9.49 13.83
C PHE A 104 21.12 9.50 14.86
N SER A 105 22.27 10.06 14.49
CA SER A 105 23.34 10.31 15.46
C SER A 105 22.83 11.24 16.56
N LYS A 106 23.12 10.88 17.81
CA LYS A 106 22.79 11.68 19.00
C LYS A 106 23.96 12.58 19.44
N SER A 107 25.07 12.58 18.70
CA SER A 107 26.19 13.49 18.93
C SER A 107 25.92 14.80 18.20
N TRP A 108 25.34 15.75 18.93
CA TRP A 108 25.26 17.16 18.56
C TRP A 108 26.31 17.95 19.32
#